data_AF-A0A926Y7V2-F1
#
_entry.id   AF-A0A926Y7V2-F1
#
_cell.length_a   1.000
_cell.length_b   1.000
_cell.length_c   1.000
_cell.angle_alpha   90.00
_cell.angle_beta   90.00
_cell.angle_gamma   90.00
#
_symmetry.space_group_name_H-M   'P 1'
#
loop_
_entity.id
_entity.type
_entity.pdbx_description
1 polymer ?
#
loop_
_entity_poly.entity_id
_entity_poly.type
_entity_poly.pdbx_seq_one_letter_code
_entity_poly.pdbx_strand_id
1 'polypeptide(L)' 'MELVRRSLSNFLNIGERSLQLYQLQKGEYMECDRSPTFPILPATKIIEFLDNCKTLGITSSLRQFREWVRNQ' A
#
# COMPACT_ATOMS: atom_id res chain seq x y z
N MET A 1 -27.58 -11.13 4.85
CA MET A 1 -26.20 -11.66 4.82
C MET A 1 -25.28 -10.78 3.96
N GLU A 2 -25.41 -9.45 4.07
CA GLU A 2 -24.70 -8.51 3.18
C GLU A 2 -23.74 -7.56 3.95
N LEU A 3 -23.85 -7.53 5.28
CA LEU A 3 -22.99 -6.74 6.14
C LEU A 3 -21.57 -7.31 6.29
N VAL A 4 -21.39 -8.63 6.17
CA VAL A 4 -20.05 -9.24 6.34
C VAL A 4 -19.14 -8.95 5.14
N ARG A 5 -19.71 -8.73 3.94
CA ARG A 5 -18.94 -8.46 2.71
C ARG A 5 -18.37 -7.04 2.68
N ARG A 6 -19.04 -6.06 3.32
CA ARG A 6 -18.54 -4.68 3.41
C ARG A 6 -17.34 -4.51 4.34
N SER A 7 -17.19 -5.40 5.33
CA SER A 7 -16.12 -5.30 6.34
C SER A 7 -14.71 -5.54 5.76
N LEU A 8 -14.58 -6.32 4.68
CA LEU A 8 -13.28 -6.56 4.02
C LEU A 8 -13.05 -5.68 2.78
N SER A 9 -14.09 -4.99 2.29
CA SER A 9 -14.02 -4.15 1.10
C SER A 9 -13.44 -2.75 1.39
N ASN A 10 -13.46 -2.32 2.65
CA ASN A 10 -12.95 -1.02 3.08
C ASN A 10 -11.43 -1.00 3.35
N PHE A 11 -10.75 -2.14 3.22
CA PHE A 11 -9.34 -2.25 3.61
C PHE A 11 -8.34 -2.11 2.45
N LEU A 12 -8.75 -2.34 1.20
CA LEU A 12 -7.89 -2.13 0.04
C LEU A 12 -8.73 -2.16 -1.25
N ASN A 13 -9.07 -1.00 -1.81
CA ASN A 13 -9.64 -0.92 -3.15
C ASN A 13 -8.48 -0.82 -4.17
N ILE A 14 -8.09 -1.96 -4.76
CA ILE A 14 -7.18 -1.97 -5.93
C ILE A 14 -8.04 -1.84 -7.20
N GLY A 15 -8.69 -0.69 -7.36
CA GLY A 15 -9.38 -0.28 -8.57
C GLY A 15 -8.70 0.98 -9.10
N GLU A 16 -8.15 0.90 -10.31
CA GLU A 16 -7.49 2.01 -11.04
C GLU A 16 -6.45 2.81 -10.24
N ARG A 17 -5.40 2.09 -9.79
CA ARG A 17 -4.02 2.58 -9.59
C ARG A 17 -3.80 3.75 -8.60
N SER A 18 -4.73 4.00 -7.68
CA SER A 18 -4.49 4.84 -6.51
C SER A 18 -4.47 3.99 -5.23
N LEU A 19 -3.34 4.00 -4.50
CA LEU A 19 -3.24 3.44 -3.16
C LEU A 19 -3.60 4.53 -2.15
N GLN A 20 -4.73 4.37 -1.47
CA GLN A 20 -5.13 5.23 -0.36
C GLN A 20 -4.69 4.57 0.94
N LEU A 21 -3.96 5.31 1.78
CA LEU A 21 -3.62 4.85 3.12
C LEU A 21 -4.55 5.52 4.12
N TYR A 22 -4.99 4.75 5.10
CA TYR A 22 -5.81 5.25 6.19
C TYR A 22 -5.09 5.06 7.52
N GLN A 23 -5.17 6.06 8.38
CA GLN A 23 -4.67 6.01 9.75
C GLN A 23 -5.85 6.11 10.72
N LEU A 24 -5.86 5.24 11.73
CA LEU A 24 -6.78 5.37 12.85
C LEU A 24 -6.37 6.56 13.73
N GLN A 25 -7.19 7.60 13.76
CA GLN A 25 -7.03 8.74 14.65
C GLN A 25 -8.35 9.00 15.38
N LYS A 26 -8.30 9.10 16.72
CA LYS A 26 -9.47 9.40 17.56
C LYS A 26 -10.69 8.48 17.32
N GLY A 27 -10.45 7.23 16.94
CA GLY A 27 -11.50 6.23 16.69
C GLY A 27 -12.04 6.20 15.25
N GLU A 28 -11.53 7.05 14.36
CA GLU A 28 -11.94 7.11 12.95
C GLU A 28 -10.74 6.89 12.01
N TYR A 29 -10.99 6.30 10.85
CA TYR A 29 -9.98 6.11 9.81
C TYR A 29 -9.93 7.35 8.92
N MET A 30 -8.83 8.10 8.98
CA MET A 30 -8.60 9.27 8.13
C MET A 30 -7.56 8.96 7.06
N GLU A 31 -7.78 9.48 5.85
CA GLU A 31 -6.85 9.34 4.73
C GLU A 31 -5.52 10.04 5.03
N CYS A 32 -4.42 9.43 4.63
CA CYS A 32 -3.08 9.94 4.83
C CYS A 32 -2.18 9.54 3.65
N ASP A 33 -1.21 10.39 3.32
CA ASP A 33 -0.25 10.10 2.24
C ASP A 33 0.85 9.12 2.65
N ARG A 34 1.06 8.93 3.97
CA ARG A 34 2.15 8.12 4.52
C ARG A 34 1.72 7.37 5.78
N SER A 35 2.15 6.12 5.89
CA SER A 35 1.95 5.36 7.12
C SER A 35 2.84 5.93 8.24
N PRO A 36 2.29 6.21 9.43
CA PRO A 36 3.11 6.59 10.60
C PRO A 36 4.06 5.48 11.04
N THR A 37 3.68 4.21 10.79
CA THR A 37 4.51 3.04 11.11
C THR A 37 5.66 2.88 10.11
N PHE A 38 5.47 3.35 8.88
CA PHE A 38 6.49 3.32 7.84
C PHE A 38 6.68 4.70 7.19
N PRO A 39 7.27 5.67 7.91
CA PRO A 39 7.38 7.06 7.44
C PRO A 39 8.17 7.20 6.12
N ILE A 40 9.12 6.29 5.94
CA ILE A 40 10.00 6.21 4.77
C ILE A 40 9.33 5.55 3.55
N LEU A 41 8.16 4.93 3.71
CA LEU A 41 7.48 4.17 2.67
C LEU A 41 6.28 4.94 2.13
N PRO A 42 6.44 5.71 1.04
CA PRO A 42 5.33 6.41 0.41
C PRO A 42 4.44 5.44 -0.36
N ALA A 43 3.15 5.77 -0.48
CA ALA A 43 2.17 4.98 -1.24
C ALA A 43 2.60 4.74 -2.70
N THR A 44 3.26 5.73 -3.32
CA THR A 44 3.77 5.63 -4.70
C THR A 44 4.78 4.51 -4.89
N LYS A 45 5.66 4.27 -3.90
CA LYS A 45 6.64 3.17 -3.96
C LYS A 45 6.00 1.79 -3.83
N ILE A 46 4.89 1.69 -3.09
CA ILE A 46 4.11 0.45 -3.02
C ILE A 46 3.45 0.16 -4.38
N ILE A 47 2.87 1.18 -5.03
CA ILE A 47 2.29 1.05 -6.37
C ILE A 47 3.36 0.60 -7.38
N GLU A 48 4.53 1.25 -7.38
CA GLU A 48 5.67 0.87 -8.23
C GLU A 48 6.11 -0.58 -7.99
N PHE A 49 6.21 -1.01 -6.73
CA PHE A 49 6.55 -2.39 -6.39
C PHE A 49 5.51 -3.39 -6.93
N LEU A 50 4.22 -3.08 -6.79
CA LEU A 50 3.14 -3.92 -7.31
C LEU A 50 3.17 -4.01 -8.84
N ASP A 51 3.54 -2.93 -9.52
CA ASP A 51 3.70 -2.90 -10.97
C ASP A 51 4.90 -3.76 -11.42
N ASN A 52 6.04 -3.58 -10.76
CA ASN A 52 7.23 -4.38 -10.97
C ASN A 52 6.96 -5.88 -10.75
N CYS A 53 6.15 -6.23 -9.74
CA CYS A 53 5.79 -7.63 -9.50
C CYS A 53 5.03 -8.25 -10.69
N LYS A 54 4.18 -7.46 -11.36
CA LYS A 54 3.42 -7.90 -12.54
C LYS A 54 4.31 -8.02 -13.79
N THR A 55 5.34 -7.20 -13.91
CA THR A 55 6.19 -7.11 -15.12
C THR A 55 7.47 -7.94 -15.03
N LEU A 56 8.15 -7.89 -13.89
CA LEU A 56 9.47 -8.49 -13.65
C LEU A 56 9.40 -9.76 -12.78
N GLY A 57 8.28 -9.98 -12.09
CA GLY A 57 8.11 -11.05 -11.10
C GLY A 57 8.54 -10.65 -9.69
N ILE A 58 8.13 -11.44 -8.69
CA ILE A 58 8.27 -11.10 -7.26
C ILE A 58 9.75 -11.01 -6.84
N THR A 59 10.59 -11.96 -7.25
CA THR A 59 11.99 -12.06 -6.79
C THR A 59 12.83 -10.85 -7.21
N SER A 60 12.74 -10.45 -8.48
CA SER A 60 13.46 -9.30 -9.06
C SER A 60 12.94 -7.98 -8.47
N SER A 61 11.62 -7.86 -8.31
CA SER A 61 10.97 -6.70 -7.71
C SER A 61 11.38 -6.51 -6.25
N LEU A 62 11.45 -7.59 -5.48
CA LEU A 62 11.86 -7.55 -4.08
C LEU A 62 13.33 -7.17 -3.92
N ARG A 63 14.19 -7.57 -4.87
CA ARG A 63 15.58 -7.11 -4.91
C ARG A 63 15.67 -5.60 -5.12
N GLN A 64 15.02 -5.07 -6.14
CA GLN A 64 15.00 -3.63 -6.43
C GLN A 64 14.41 -2.82 -5.28
N PHE A 65 13.31 -3.31 -4.69
CA PHE A 65 12.69 -2.67 -3.55
C PHE A 65 13.63 -2.61 -2.34
N ARG A 66 14.36 -3.70 -2.03
CA ARG A 66 15.36 -3.71 -0.96
C ARG A 66 16.54 -2.78 -1.22
N GLU A 67 17.00 -2.69 -2.46
CA GLU A 67 18.06 -1.74 -2.85
C GLU A 67 17.59 -0.30 -2.65
N TRP A 68 16.34 0.01 -3.01
CA TRP A 68 15.74 1.31 -2.73
C TRP A 68 15.64 1.60 -1.21
N VAL A 69 15.14 0.66 -0.40
CA VAL A 69 15.04 0.82 1.07
C VAL A 69 16.41 1.12 1.70
N ARG A 70 17.48 0.50 1.22
CA ARG A 70 18.85 0.74 1.72
C ARG A 70 19.38 2.15 1.41
N ASN A 71 18.80 2.84 0.43
CA ASN A 71 19.19 4.18 0.01
C ASN A 71 18.26 5.27 0.55
N GLN A 72 17.31 4.93 1.43
CA GLN A 72 16.46 5.90 2.17
C GLN A 72 17.11 6.24 3.51
#